data_AF-A0A921B8P4-F1
#
_entry.id   AF-A0A921B8P4-F1
#
_cell.length_a   1.000
_cell.length_b   1.000
_cell.length_c   1.000
_cell.angle_alpha   90.00
_cell.angle_beta   90.00
_cell.angle_gamma   90.00
#
_symmetry.space_group_name_H-M   'P 1'
#
loop_
_entity.id
_entity.type
_entity.pdbx_description
1 polymer ?
#
loop_
_entity_poly.entity_id
_entity_poly.type
_entity_poly.pdbx_seq_one_letter_code
_entity_poly.pdbx_strand_id
1 'polypeptide(L)'
;MLINFPNKAEKQLISYVDDVAPILVENCTVCHREGGVGPWVMSDHKMVKGFSLMMREVIRTKRMPPLGCRSSHREYSNDRSLNAEEVKTLVHWIEAGAKREMDPIL
;
A
#
# COMPACT_ATOMS: atom_id res chain seq x y z
N MET A 1 -11.53 8.17 13.54
CA MET A 1 -11.77 6.93 12.78
C MET A 1 -10.95 5.84 13.45
N LEU A 2 -11.61 4.92 14.16
CA LEU A 2 -10.93 3.80 14.81
C LEU A 2 -10.63 2.78 13.72
N ILE A 3 -9.36 2.62 13.37
CA ILE A 3 -8.93 1.52 12.50
C ILE A 3 -9.04 0.28 13.37
N ASN A 4 -10.10 -0.51 13.17
CA ASN A 4 -10.23 -1.81 13.80
C ASN A 4 -9.23 -2.74 13.11
N PHE A 5 -8.23 -3.23 13.85
CA PHE A 5 -7.26 -4.18 13.33
C PHE A 5 -7.83 -5.60 13.51
N PRO A 6 -8.28 -6.28 12.45
CA PRO A 6 -8.81 -7.62 12.56
C PRO A 6 -7.77 -8.65 13.02
N ASN A 7 -8.30 -9.79 13.45
CA ASN A 7 -7.57 -10.89 14.04
C ASN A 7 -6.61 -11.55 13.03
N LYS A 8 -5.62 -12.29 13.54
CA LYS A 8 -4.49 -12.89 12.81
C LYS A 8 -4.89 -13.72 11.56
N ALA A 9 -6.10 -14.31 11.56
CA ALA A 9 -6.62 -15.08 10.44
C ALA A 9 -6.90 -14.24 9.18
N GLU A 10 -7.41 -13.01 9.32
CA GLU A 10 -7.65 -12.11 8.18
C GLU A 10 -6.33 -11.56 7.60
N LYS A 11 -5.26 -11.49 8.41
CA LYS A 11 -3.93 -11.06 7.94
C LYS A 11 -3.31 -12.02 6.93
N GLN A 12 -3.71 -13.30 6.92
CA GLN A 12 -3.12 -14.31 6.03
C GLN A 12 -3.84 -14.47 4.68
N LEU A 13 -5.01 -13.84 4.50
CA LEU A 13 -5.84 -13.95 3.30
C LEU A 13 -5.70 -12.76 2.33
N ILE A 14 -4.67 -11.92 2.47
CA ILE A 14 -4.48 -10.78 1.55
C ILE A 14 -3.62 -11.22 0.36
N SER A 15 -4.21 -11.19 -0.84
CA SER A 15 -3.55 -11.48 -2.12
C SER A 15 -2.76 -10.26 -2.59
N TYR A 16 -1.49 -10.44 -2.97
CA TYR A 16 -0.75 -9.34 -3.56
C TYR A 16 -1.36 -8.90 -4.90
N VAL A 17 -1.77 -9.86 -5.72
CA VAL A 17 -2.24 -9.58 -7.09
C VAL A 17 -3.64 -8.94 -7.07
N ASP A 18 -4.53 -9.44 -6.21
CA ASP A 18 -5.93 -9.04 -6.23
C ASP A 18 -6.22 -7.85 -5.30
N ASP A 19 -5.54 -7.76 -4.15
CA ASP A 19 -5.83 -6.75 -3.13
C ASP A 19 -4.81 -5.62 -3.08
N VAL A 20 -3.51 -5.93 -3.23
CA VAL A 20 -2.43 -4.96 -3.01
C VAL A 20 -2.03 -4.24 -4.29
N ALA A 21 -1.81 -4.97 -5.37
CA ALA A 21 -1.32 -4.43 -6.62
C ALA A 21 -2.24 -3.33 -7.20
N PRO A 22 -3.58 -3.45 -7.16
CA PRO A 22 -4.45 -2.36 -7.61
C PRO A 22 -4.24 -1.07 -6.81
N ILE A 23 -4.12 -1.17 -5.48
CA ILE A 23 -3.87 -0.01 -4.60
C ILE A 23 -2.55 0.67 -4.97
N LEU A 24 -1.49 -0.12 -5.19
CA LEU A 24 -0.17 0.40 -5.55
C LEU A 24 -0.18 1.07 -6.93
N VAL A 25 -0.83 0.47 -7.92
CA VAL A 25 -0.95 1.03 -9.28
C VAL A 25 -1.75 2.33 -9.27
N GLU A 26 -2.84 2.39 -8.51
CA GLU A 26 -3.69 3.57 -8.46
C GLU A 26 -3.05 4.72 -7.68
N ASN A 27 -2.38 4.43 -6.57
CA ASN A 27 -1.97 5.46 -5.61
C ASN A 27 -0.45 5.71 -5.54
N CYS A 28 0.40 4.80 -6.02
CA CYS A 28 1.85 4.86 -5.80
C CYS A 28 2.67 4.97 -7.09
N THR A 29 2.34 4.17 -8.12
CA THR A 29 3.20 4.06 -9.33
C THR A 29 3.26 5.33 -10.16
N VAL A 30 2.31 6.26 -10.02
CA VAL A 30 2.34 7.57 -10.70
C VAL A 30 3.65 8.32 -10.39
N CYS A 31 4.07 8.29 -9.12
CA CYS A 31 5.30 8.92 -8.65
C CYS A 31 6.47 7.93 -8.59
N HIS A 32 6.21 6.70 -8.14
CA HIS A 32 7.21 5.64 -7.95
C HIS A 32 7.37 4.76 -9.21
N ARG A 33 7.60 5.38 -10.35
CA ARG A 33 7.92 4.72 -11.62
C ARG A 33 9.26 5.21 -12.16
N GLU A 34 9.78 4.52 -13.17
CA GLU A 34 10.97 4.97 -13.88
C GLU A 34 10.75 6.38 -14.47
N GLY A 35 11.70 7.28 -14.24
CA GLY A 35 11.58 8.70 -14.60
C GLY A 35 10.56 9.50 -13.76
N GLY A 36 9.94 8.88 -12.75
CA GLY A 36 9.04 9.54 -11.81
C GLY A 36 9.76 10.36 -10.74
N VAL A 37 8.99 11.13 -9.96
CA VAL A 37 9.50 11.99 -8.88
C VAL A 37 9.76 11.25 -7.57
N GLY A 38 9.34 9.98 -7.48
CA GLY A 38 9.55 9.15 -6.30
C GLY A 38 11.03 8.79 -6.11
N PRO A 39 11.52 8.66 -4.87
CA PRO A 39 12.93 8.35 -4.59
C PRO A 39 13.38 6.93 -5.00
N TRP A 40 12.44 6.07 -5.41
CA TRP A 40 12.71 4.72 -5.88
C TRP A 40 11.59 4.26 -6.81
N VAL A 41 11.92 3.29 -7.66
CA VAL A 41 11.04 2.73 -8.70
C VAL A 41 10.35 1.47 -8.19
N MET A 42 9.03 1.44 -8.31
CA MET A 42 8.19 0.29 -7.99
C MET A 42 8.12 -0.68 -9.18
N SER A 43 9.27 -1.22 -9.59
CA SER A 43 9.40 -2.02 -10.82
C SER A 43 8.74 -3.39 -10.74
N ASP A 44 8.91 -4.05 -9.59
CA ASP A 44 8.49 -5.44 -9.39
C ASP A 44 8.21 -5.71 -7.91
N HIS A 45 7.64 -6.88 -7.64
CA HIS A 45 7.30 -7.30 -6.29
C HIS A 45 8.54 -7.39 -5.36
N LYS A 46 9.71 -7.78 -5.86
CA LYS A 46 10.93 -7.89 -5.03
C LYS A 46 11.35 -6.50 -4.53
N MET A 47 11.27 -5.49 -5.39
CA MET A 47 11.48 -4.09 -5.01
C MET A 47 10.45 -3.63 -3.99
N VAL A 48 9.14 -3.83 -4.26
CA VAL A 48 8.07 -3.47 -3.31
C VAL A 48 8.31 -4.13 -1.94
N LYS A 49 8.63 -5.43 -1.93
CA LYS A 49 8.91 -6.19 -0.72
C LYS A 49 10.12 -5.62 0.03
N GLY A 50 11.19 -5.23 -0.67
CA GLY A 50 12.37 -4.61 -0.06
C GLY A 50 12.06 -3.29 0.66
N PHE A 51 11.13 -2.49 0.12
CA PHE A 51 10.71 -1.21 0.71
C PHE A 51 9.49 -1.32 1.64
N SER A 52 8.89 -2.50 1.77
CA SER A 52 7.62 -2.73 2.48
C SER A 52 7.59 -2.14 3.89
N LEU A 53 8.62 -2.36 4.71
CA LEU A 53 8.69 -1.82 6.07
C LEU A 53 8.70 -0.28 6.09
N MET A 54 9.38 0.35 5.14
CA MET A 54 9.37 1.80 4.98
C MET A 54 7.99 2.28 4.50
N MET A 55 7.37 1.59 3.54
CA MET A 55 6.01 1.88 3.09
C MET A 55 5.02 1.89 4.26
N ARG A 56 5.05 0.86 5.11
CA ARG A 56 4.20 0.79 6.32
C ARG A 56 4.41 2.00 7.21
N GLU A 57 5.66 2.38 7.45
CA GLU A 57 6.01 3.51 8.31
C GLU A 57 5.48 4.84 7.76
N VAL A 58 5.72 5.14 6.47
CA VAL A 58 5.28 6.41 5.86
C VAL A 58 3.76 6.48 5.70
N ILE A 59 3.08 5.34 5.49
CA ILE A 59 1.62 5.26 5.44
C ILE A 59 1.03 5.51 6.83
N ARG A 60 1.53 4.82 7.87
CA ARG A 60 1.03 4.98 9.25
C ARG A 60 1.25 6.39 9.80
N THR A 61 2.37 7.01 9.45
CA THR A 61 2.70 8.40 9.82
C THR A 61 2.10 9.45 8.88
N LYS A 62 1.33 9.03 7.87
CA LYS A 62 0.69 9.91 6.87
C LYS A 62 1.67 10.82 6.12
N ARG A 63 2.95 10.42 6.05
CA ARG A 63 3.98 11.08 5.22
C ARG A 63 3.79 10.76 3.74
N MET A 64 3.19 9.60 3.44
CA MET A 64 2.76 9.23 2.10
C MET A 64 1.24 8.99 2.07
N PRO A 65 0.58 9.36 0.97
CA PRO A 65 1.10 10.24 -0.10
C PRO A 65 1.40 11.67 0.43
N PRO A 66 2.26 12.46 -0.23
CA PRO A 66 2.58 13.82 0.19
C PRO A 66 1.32 14.70 0.19
N LEU A 67 1.29 15.74 1.04
CA LEU A 67 0.12 16.62 1.19
C LEU A 67 -0.36 17.21 -0.15
N GLY A 68 0.55 17.57 -1.05
CA GLY A 68 0.20 18.11 -2.38
C GLY A 68 -0.47 17.12 -3.33
N CYS A 69 -0.46 15.83 -3.01
CA CYS A 69 -1.13 14.76 -3.76
C CYS A 69 -2.41 14.27 -3.07
N ARG A 70 -2.80 14.88 -1.96
CA ARG A 70 -3.99 14.54 -1.17
C ARG A 70 -5.03 15.64 -1.36
N SER A 71 -6.20 15.29 -1.85
CA SER A 71 -7.35 16.20 -1.76
C SER A 71 -8.22 15.79 -0.54
N SER A 72 -9.12 16.67 -0.11
CA SER A 72 -10.15 16.32 0.87
C SER A 72 -11.32 15.54 0.27
N HIS A 73 -11.36 15.39 -1.07
CA HIS A 73 -12.45 14.79 -1.84
C HIS A 73 -11.87 13.90 -2.96
N ARG A 74 -11.90 12.58 -2.76
CA ARG A 74 -11.44 11.55 -3.73
C ARG A 74 -12.08 11.65 -5.12
N GLU A 75 -13.11 12.47 -5.29
CA GLU A 75 -13.78 12.75 -6.56
C GLU A 75 -12.90 13.51 -7.57
N TYR A 76 -11.78 14.08 -7.14
CA TYR A 76 -10.80 14.68 -8.05
C TYR A 76 -9.84 13.64 -8.64
N SER A 77 -9.67 13.65 -9.96
CA SER A 77 -8.82 12.74 -10.75
C SER A 77 -7.34 12.66 -10.34
N ASN A 78 -6.88 13.55 -9.45
CA ASN A 78 -5.52 13.61 -8.95
C ASN A 78 -5.37 13.24 -7.47
N ASP A 79 -6.47 12.91 -6.77
CA ASP A 79 -6.36 12.49 -5.37
C ASP A 79 -5.81 11.06 -5.28
N ARG A 80 -4.69 10.92 -4.58
CA ARG A 80 -4.03 9.63 -4.32
C ARG A 80 -4.11 9.25 -2.84
N SER A 81 -4.95 9.95 -2.07
CA SER A 81 -5.17 9.70 -0.64
C SER A 81 -5.61 8.27 -0.42
N LEU A 82 -5.02 7.55 0.53
CA LEU A 82 -5.46 6.20 0.88
C LEU A 82 -6.68 6.26 1.81
N ASN A 83 -7.70 5.46 1.54
CA ASN A 83 -8.82 5.26 2.45
C ASN A 83 -8.45 4.28 3.58
N ALA A 84 -9.32 4.16 4.59
CA ALA A 84 -9.04 3.36 5.78
C ALA A 84 -8.81 1.87 5.49
N GLU A 85 -9.56 1.28 4.56
CA GLU A 85 -9.41 -0.13 4.20
C GLU A 85 -8.14 -0.35 3.37
N GLU A 86 -7.78 0.53 2.44
CA GLU A 86 -6.52 0.41 1.70
C GLU A 86 -5.29 0.51 2.61
N VAL A 87 -5.30 1.45 3.58
CA VAL A 87 -4.25 1.56 4.59
C VAL A 87 -4.13 0.25 5.36
N LYS A 88 -5.26 -0.32 5.79
CA LYS A 88 -5.32 -1.56 6.55
C LYS A 88 -4.80 -2.74 5.72
N THR A 89 -5.24 -2.89 4.46
CA THR A 89 -4.78 -3.92 3.53
C THR A 89 -3.26 -3.85 3.35
N LEU A 90 -2.71 -2.67 3.04
CA LEU A 90 -1.27 -2.50 2.86
C LEU A 90 -0.50 -2.80 4.14
N VAL A 91 -0.90 -2.25 5.29
CA VAL A 91 -0.22 -2.47 6.57
C VAL A 91 -0.23 -3.94 6.96
N HIS A 92 -1.38 -4.62 6.82
CA HIS A 92 -1.51 -6.03 7.17
C HIS A 92 -0.72 -6.95 6.26
N TRP A 93 -0.77 -6.72 4.95
CA TRP A 93 0.05 -7.45 3.99
C TRP A 93 1.56 -7.29 4.28
N ILE A 94 1.99 -6.08 4.63
CA ILE A 94 3.39 -5.82 5.02
C ILE A 94 3.74 -6.56 6.31
N GLU A 95 2.87 -6.53 7.32
CA GLU A 95 3.06 -7.25 8.59
C GLU A 95 3.06 -8.78 8.42
N ALA A 96 2.36 -9.30 7.42
CA ALA A 96 2.38 -10.71 7.02
C ALA A 96 3.63 -11.10 6.19
N GLY A 97 4.56 -10.16 5.98
CA GLY A 97 5.84 -10.40 5.32
C GLY A 97 5.88 -10.03 3.83
N ALA A 98 4.89 -9.25 3.36
CA ALA A 98 4.83 -8.70 2.00
C ALA A 98 5.10 -9.79 0.93
N LYS A 99 4.31 -10.87 1.00
CA LYS A 99 4.44 -12.02 0.09
C LYS A 99 3.65 -11.78 -1.19
N ARG A 100 4.16 -12.33 -2.30
CA ARG A 100 3.48 -12.25 -3.60
C ARG A 100 2.33 -13.25 -3.66
N GLU A 101 2.62 -14.48 -3.30
CA GLU A 101 1.62 -15.54 -3.25
C GLU A 101 1.09 -15.65 -1.82
N MET A 102 -0.17 -16.05 -1.71
CA MET A 102 -0.80 -16.39 -0.43
C MET A 102 -0.15 -17.66 0.11
N ASP A 103 0.14 -17.72 1.42
CA ASP A 103 0.52 -19.00 2.03
C ASP A 103 -0.72 -19.91 2.04
N PRO A 104 -0.63 -21.17 1.59
CA PRO A 104 -1.69 -22.13 1.84
C PRO A 104 -1.92 -22.21 3.35
N ILE A 105 -3.18 -22.04 3.76
CA ILE A 105 -3.58 -22.33 5.14
C ILE A 105 -3.32 -23.82 5.36
N LEU A 106 -2.34 -24.16 6.19
CA LEU A 106 -2.14 -25.51 6.73
C LEU A 106 -3.18 -25.79 7.82
#